data_AF-A0AAD4EYC3-F1
#
_entry.id   AF-A0AAD4EYC3-F1
#
_cell.length_a   1.000
_cell.length_b   1.000
_cell.length_c   1.000
_cell.angle_alpha   90.00
_cell.angle_beta   90.00
_cell.angle_gamma   90.00
#
_symmetry.space_group_name_H-M   'P 1'
#
loop_
_entity.id
_entity.type
_entity.pdbx_description
1 polymer ?
#
loop_
_entity_poly.entity_id
_entity_poly.type
_entity_poly.pdbx_seq_one_letter_code
_entity_poly.pdbx_strand_id
1 'polypeptide(L)'
;MRLAAAACRRVAPGASSHIRPRRPFSASTGRFRSTSDPSAAIPEAPPSRWIADLRARIGKCLTFGCNGQQISQAAEVLRVIATEWKELLAGSEGYLTGGRRGLDGREVHWGEMDTFGHVNNVNYYRYAESARVNWITNFAVHVDPAHREQWRELMSPKSTGLIMRSLKADFKFPMVYPDKISVYHRLRTRPEGDPAPSAFFLDCIVLSHQHRRISCRLEEDIVIYDYKKGGKTSMPGFMLDMFDKTWKLQEQETLRARTRIAGLLDSVERLERETWNRPDAVEDMGGAKGGQ
;
A
#
# COMPACT_ATOMS: atom_id res chain seq x y z
N MET A 1 52.54 47.13 -16.09
CA MET A 1 51.62 46.05 -15.64
C MET A 1 52.42 44.75 -15.59
N ARG A 2 52.98 44.42 -14.42
CA ARG A 2 53.83 43.25 -14.20
C ARG A 2 53.10 42.26 -13.28
N LEU A 3 53.13 40.99 -13.68
CA LEU A 3 52.74 39.84 -12.86
C LEU A 3 53.53 39.81 -11.56
N ALA A 4 52.86 39.46 -10.45
CA ALA A 4 53.50 39.01 -9.22
C ALA A 4 52.82 37.73 -8.74
N ALA A 5 53.61 36.67 -8.64
CA ALA A 5 53.26 35.37 -8.10
C ALA A 5 53.14 35.41 -6.57
N ALA A 6 52.26 34.59 -6.00
CA ALA A 6 52.24 34.32 -4.56
C ALA A 6 52.05 32.82 -4.27
N ALA A 7 53.20 32.20 -3.99
CA ALA A 7 53.50 31.11 -3.06
C ALA A 7 52.42 30.06 -2.70
N CYS A 8 52.69 28.83 -3.15
CA CYS A 8 52.20 27.58 -2.55
C CYS A 8 52.68 27.43 -1.10
N ARG A 9 51.75 27.36 -0.13
CA ARG A 9 52.02 26.82 1.22
C ARG A 9 51.64 25.35 1.26
N ARG A 10 52.63 24.49 1.56
CA ARG A 10 52.45 23.08 1.91
C ARG A 10 51.78 22.98 3.29
N VAL A 11 50.69 22.22 3.37
CA VAL A 11 50.06 21.79 4.62
C VAL A 11 50.46 20.33 4.89
N ALA A 12 50.88 20.05 6.12
CA ALA A 12 51.32 18.75 6.61
C ALA A 12 50.18 17.69 6.65
N PRO A 13 50.49 16.38 6.60
CA PRO A 13 49.46 15.34 6.59
C PRO A 13 48.88 15.16 8.01
N GLY A 14 47.64 15.59 8.20
CA GLY A 14 46.86 15.34 9.41
C GLY A 14 46.26 13.93 9.42
N ALA A 15 46.37 13.28 10.58
CA ALA A 15 45.87 11.96 10.98
C ALA A 15 44.69 11.38 10.16
N SER A 16 44.93 10.19 9.60
CA SER A 16 43.91 9.29 9.02
C SER A 16 42.95 8.81 10.12
N SER A 17 41.78 9.42 10.23
CA SER A 17 40.66 8.84 10.97
C SER A 17 39.92 7.87 10.04
N HIS A 18 40.15 6.58 10.22
CA HIS A 18 39.40 5.53 9.53
C HIS A 18 37.90 5.65 9.82
N ILE A 19 37.14 6.14 8.85
CA ILE A 19 35.68 6.06 8.86
C ILE A 19 35.32 4.60 8.62
N ARG A 20 34.94 3.89 9.69
CA ARG A 20 34.36 2.55 9.59
C ARG A 20 33.04 2.63 8.81
N PRO A 21 32.80 1.77 7.82
CA PRO A 21 31.50 1.72 7.16
C PRO A 21 30.47 1.20 8.18
N ARG A 22 29.44 2.02 8.44
CA ARG A 22 28.26 1.58 9.19
C ARG A 22 27.61 0.44 8.42
N ARG A 23 27.49 -0.72 9.05
CA ARG A 23 26.72 -1.87 8.54
C ARG A 23 25.29 -1.42 8.19
N PRO A 24 24.69 -1.94 7.11
CA PRO A 24 23.27 -1.72 6.87
C PRO A 24 22.48 -2.35 8.03
N PHE A 25 21.58 -1.58 8.63
CA PHE A 25 20.60 -2.09 9.57
C PHE A 25 19.76 -3.15 8.85
N SER A 26 19.96 -4.41 9.23
CA SER A 26 19.06 -5.49 8.85
C SER A 26 17.74 -5.25 9.56
N ALA A 27 16.68 -4.99 8.80
CA ALA A 27 15.32 -4.86 9.33
C ALA A 27 14.84 -6.26 9.76
N SER A 28 15.14 -6.64 11.00
CA SER A 28 14.50 -7.78 11.63
C SER A 28 13.05 -7.40 11.92
N THR A 29 12.11 -7.97 11.17
CA THR A 29 10.69 -7.96 11.51
C THR A 29 10.49 -8.72 12.82
N GLY A 30 10.51 -8.01 13.94
CA GLY A 30 10.14 -8.55 15.24
C GLY A 30 8.65 -8.92 15.23
N ARG A 31 8.35 -10.22 15.12
CA ARG A 31 7.01 -10.77 15.35
C ARG A 31 6.72 -10.69 16.84
N PHE A 32 5.96 -9.68 17.27
CA PHE A 32 5.28 -9.73 18.55
C PHE A 32 4.17 -10.79 18.46
N ARG A 33 4.35 -11.92 19.14
CA ARG A 33 3.25 -12.86 19.40
C ARG A 33 2.42 -12.32 20.55
N SER A 34 1.31 -11.67 20.21
CA SER A 34 0.20 -11.46 21.13
C SER A 34 -0.48 -12.82 21.37
N THR A 35 -0.53 -13.28 22.61
CA THR A 35 -1.36 -14.40 23.03
C THR A 35 -2.75 -13.86 23.37
N SER A 36 -3.73 -14.08 22.50
CA SER A 36 -5.13 -13.78 22.77
C SER A 36 -6.03 -14.82 22.09
N ASP A 37 -6.95 -15.38 22.87
CA ASP A 37 -8.19 -16.16 22.59
C ASP A 37 -8.43 -16.83 21.23
N PRO A 38 -9.13 -17.99 21.18
CA PRO A 38 -9.56 -18.63 19.94
C PRO A 38 -10.77 -17.90 19.31
N SER A 39 -10.65 -16.60 19.09
CA SER A 39 -11.36 -15.89 18.04
C SER A 39 -10.71 -16.30 16.71
N ALA A 40 -11.51 -16.56 15.67
CA ALA A 40 -11.03 -17.02 14.36
C ALA A 40 -9.78 -16.23 13.92
N ALA A 41 -8.61 -16.87 13.99
CA ALA A 41 -7.34 -16.19 13.78
C ALA A 41 -7.34 -15.55 12.39
N ILE A 42 -6.95 -14.27 12.30
CA ILE A 42 -6.83 -13.57 11.01
C ILE A 42 -5.89 -14.40 10.13
N PRO A 43 -6.29 -14.81 8.91
CA PRO A 43 -5.41 -15.57 8.04
C PRO A 43 -4.08 -14.85 7.79
N GLU A 44 -3.03 -15.60 7.48
CA GLU A 44 -1.72 -15.02 7.19
C GLU A 44 -1.79 -14.06 5.98
N ALA A 45 -0.86 -13.10 5.94
CA ALA A 45 -0.77 -12.19 4.81
C ALA A 45 -0.45 -12.99 3.53
N PRO A 46 -1.12 -12.70 2.40
CA PRO A 46 -0.87 -13.43 1.17
C PRO A 46 0.53 -13.15 0.62
N PRO A 47 1.12 -14.07 -0.15
CA PRO A 47 2.39 -13.84 -0.84
C PRO A 47 2.35 -12.58 -1.72
N SER A 48 3.46 -11.86 -1.85
CA SER A 48 3.50 -10.58 -2.58
C SER A 48 3.03 -10.63 -4.06
N ARG A 49 3.08 -11.81 -4.69
CA ARG A 49 2.69 -12.04 -6.08
C ARG A 49 1.46 -12.94 -6.23
N TRP A 50 0.69 -13.13 -5.17
CA TRP A 50 -0.43 -14.09 -5.14
C TRP A 50 -1.41 -13.93 -6.31
N ILE A 51 -1.69 -12.71 -6.79
CA ILE A 51 -2.55 -12.47 -7.96
C ILE A 51 -1.97 -13.10 -9.23
N ALA A 52 -0.68 -12.88 -9.49
CA ALA A 52 -0.01 -13.40 -10.68
C ALA A 52 0.17 -14.92 -10.58
N ASP A 53 0.57 -15.40 -9.40
CA ASP A 53 0.78 -16.83 -9.13
C ASP A 53 -0.53 -17.61 -9.31
N LEU A 54 -1.63 -17.07 -8.79
CA LEU A 54 -2.94 -17.70 -8.85
C LEU A 54 -3.48 -17.77 -10.29
N ARG A 55 -3.25 -16.73 -11.11
CA ARG A 55 -3.55 -16.79 -12.56
C ARG A 55 -2.73 -17.86 -13.28
N ALA A 56 -1.44 -17.96 -12.99
CA ALA A 56 -0.56 -18.96 -13.60
C ALA A 56 -1.00 -20.38 -13.22
N ARG A 57 -1.36 -20.60 -11.94
CA ARG A 57 -1.88 -21.87 -11.44
C ARG A 57 -3.18 -22.28 -12.14
N ILE A 58 -4.14 -21.36 -12.28
CA ILE A 58 -5.36 -21.61 -13.05
C ILE A 58 -5.05 -21.93 -14.51
N GLY A 59 -4.16 -21.16 -15.14
CA GLY A 59 -3.73 -21.40 -16.53
C GLY A 59 -3.17 -22.81 -16.74
N LYS A 60 -2.39 -23.32 -15.78
CA LYS A 60 -1.90 -24.69 -15.78
C LYS A 60 -3.04 -25.72 -15.74
N CYS A 61 -4.01 -25.54 -14.84
CA CYS A 61 -5.18 -26.44 -14.78
C CYS A 61 -5.97 -26.45 -16.08
N LEU A 62 -6.21 -25.28 -16.68
CA LEU A 62 -6.93 -25.16 -17.95
C LEU A 62 -6.17 -25.80 -19.11
N THR A 63 -4.85 -25.63 -19.16
CA THR A 63 -3.99 -26.22 -20.21
C THR A 63 -3.95 -27.73 -20.12
N PHE A 64 -3.95 -28.28 -18.89
CA PHE A 64 -3.93 -29.73 -18.67
C PHE A 64 -5.25 -30.42 -19.07
N GLY A 65 -6.37 -29.69 -18.98
CA GLY A 65 -7.71 -30.21 -19.24
C GLY A 65 -8.62 -30.06 -18.02
N CYS A 66 -9.78 -29.41 -18.22
CA CYS A 66 -10.80 -29.20 -17.19
C CYS A 66 -12.18 -29.57 -17.74
N ASN A 67 -13.03 -30.17 -16.89
CA ASN A 67 -14.45 -30.35 -17.21
C ASN A 67 -15.25 -29.04 -17.03
N GLY A 68 -16.53 -29.04 -17.43
CA GLY A 68 -17.38 -27.83 -17.36
C GLY A 68 -17.52 -27.22 -15.96
N GLN A 69 -17.57 -28.04 -14.91
CA GLN A 69 -17.64 -27.56 -13.52
C GLN A 69 -16.33 -26.90 -13.10
N GLN A 70 -15.20 -27.51 -13.43
CA GLN A 70 -13.86 -26.99 -13.15
C GLN A 70 -13.58 -25.68 -13.90
N ILE A 71 -13.99 -25.57 -15.16
CA ILE A 71 -13.91 -24.34 -15.95
C ILE A 71 -14.73 -23.23 -15.28
N SER A 72 -15.94 -23.55 -14.81
CA SER A 72 -16.81 -22.58 -14.14
C SER A 72 -16.19 -22.09 -12.82
N GLN A 73 -15.59 -22.99 -12.04
CA GLN A 73 -14.86 -22.64 -10.81
C GLN A 73 -13.65 -21.75 -11.09
N ALA A 74 -12.84 -22.10 -12.10
CA ALA A 74 -11.69 -21.30 -12.54
C ALA A 74 -12.12 -19.90 -13.00
N ALA A 75 -13.19 -19.81 -13.78
CA ALA A 75 -13.74 -18.55 -14.28
C ALA A 75 -14.20 -17.64 -13.13
N GLU A 76 -14.85 -18.19 -12.10
CA GLU A 76 -15.28 -17.42 -10.94
C GLU A 76 -14.10 -16.82 -10.18
N VAL A 77 -13.03 -17.61 -9.95
CA VAL A 77 -11.81 -17.10 -9.30
C VAL A 77 -11.14 -16.00 -10.15
N LEU A 78 -11.04 -16.21 -11.47
CA LEU A 78 -10.49 -15.21 -12.38
C LEU A 78 -11.32 -13.93 -12.40
N ARG A 79 -12.65 -14.03 -12.35
CA ARG A 79 -13.57 -12.89 -12.28
C ARG A 79 -13.30 -12.07 -11.02
N VAL A 80 -13.19 -12.71 -9.86
CA VAL A 80 -12.89 -12.03 -8.59
C VAL A 80 -11.56 -11.29 -8.65
N ILE A 81 -10.51 -11.94 -9.18
CA ILE A 81 -9.19 -11.29 -9.36
C ILE A 81 -9.21 -10.24 -10.49
N ALA A 82 -10.19 -10.27 -11.38
CA ALA A 82 -10.37 -9.24 -12.38
C ALA A 82 -11.00 -7.98 -11.78
N THR A 83 -11.99 -8.14 -10.91
CA THR A 83 -12.86 -7.06 -10.44
C THR A 83 -12.53 -6.53 -9.03
N GLU A 84 -12.03 -7.38 -8.13
CA GLU A 84 -11.84 -7.07 -6.70
C GLU A 84 -10.36 -6.97 -6.30
N TRP A 85 -9.43 -7.00 -7.26
CA TRP A 85 -8.00 -7.14 -6.95
C TRP A 85 -7.44 -5.98 -6.11
N LYS A 86 -7.95 -4.75 -6.28
CA LYS A 86 -7.46 -3.58 -5.52
C LYS A 86 -7.90 -3.68 -4.07
N GLU A 87 -9.18 -3.96 -3.89
CA GLU A 87 -9.86 -4.09 -2.60
C GLU A 87 -9.25 -5.25 -1.82
N LEU A 88 -8.94 -6.37 -2.49
CA LEU A 88 -8.27 -7.50 -1.85
C LEU A 88 -6.80 -7.20 -1.54
N LEU A 89 -6.04 -6.63 -2.48
CA LEU A 89 -4.62 -6.34 -2.28
C LEU A 89 -4.42 -5.31 -1.16
N ALA A 90 -5.10 -4.16 -1.26
CA ALA A 90 -5.03 -3.09 -0.27
C ALA A 90 -5.69 -3.50 1.05
N GLY A 91 -6.88 -4.12 0.98
CA GLY A 91 -7.61 -4.56 2.16
C GLY A 91 -6.86 -5.61 2.97
N SER A 92 -6.08 -6.49 2.34
CA SER A 92 -5.27 -7.51 3.07
C SER A 92 -4.19 -6.92 3.99
N GLU A 93 -3.88 -5.64 3.81
CA GLU A 93 -2.99 -4.84 4.65
C GLU A 93 -3.77 -3.76 5.45
N GLY A 94 -5.10 -3.80 5.47
CA GLY A 94 -5.94 -2.89 6.24
C GLY A 94 -6.10 -1.50 5.64
N TYR A 95 -5.84 -1.31 4.34
CA TYR A 95 -6.20 -0.07 3.67
C TYR A 95 -7.69 -0.07 3.34
N LEU A 96 -8.38 1.00 3.71
CA LEU A 96 -9.79 1.18 3.38
C LEU A 96 -9.90 1.73 1.95
N THR A 97 -10.51 0.95 1.05
CA THR A 97 -10.67 1.31 -0.36
C THR A 97 -12.05 1.89 -0.69
N GLY A 98 -12.14 2.60 -1.82
CA GLY A 98 -13.40 3.13 -2.33
C GLY A 98 -13.88 4.43 -1.66
N GLY A 99 -14.93 5.00 -2.22
CA GLY A 99 -15.45 6.31 -1.81
C GLY A 99 -14.46 7.44 -2.11
N ARG A 100 -14.40 8.45 -1.24
CA ARG A 100 -13.43 9.57 -1.35
C ARG A 100 -12.23 9.41 -0.41
N ARG A 101 -11.86 8.17 -0.06
CA ARG A 101 -10.80 7.84 0.91
C ARG A 101 -9.38 7.87 0.34
N GLY A 102 -9.19 8.50 -0.82
CA GLY A 102 -7.89 8.57 -1.50
C GLY A 102 -8.01 9.05 -2.94
N LEU A 103 -7.15 8.53 -3.82
CA LEU A 103 -7.29 8.68 -5.27
C LEU A 103 -7.70 7.33 -5.86
N ASP A 104 -8.73 7.34 -6.72
CA ASP A 104 -9.23 6.12 -7.34
C ASP A 104 -9.22 6.22 -8.86
N GLY A 105 -8.37 5.39 -9.49
CA GLY A 105 -8.28 5.29 -10.95
C GLY A 105 -7.81 6.57 -11.64
N ARG A 106 -7.00 7.40 -10.97
CA ARG A 106 -6.41 8.60 -11.56
C ARG A 106 -5.50 8.20 -12.71
N GLU A 107 -5.64 8.85 -13.85
CA GLU A 107 -4.74 8.63 -14.98
C GLU A 107 -3.33 9.13 -14.66
N VAL A 108 -2.33 8.35 -15.08
CA VAL A 108 -0.96 8.83 -15.17
C VAL A 108 -0.89 9.64 -16.46
N HIS A 109 -0.41 10.88 -16.37
CA HIS A 109 -0.25 11.74 -17.53
C HIS A 109 1.14 11.58 -18.15
N TRP A 110 1.23 11.68 -19.47
CA TRP A 110 2.52 11.58 -20.18
C TRP A 110 3.59 12.53 -19.63
N GLY A 111 3.20 13.77 -19.28
CA GLY A 111 4.09 14.78 -18.70
C GLY A 111 4.56 14.50 -17.26
N GLU A 112 4.13 13.40 -16.64
CA GLU A 112 4.62 12.95 -15.33
C GLU A 112 5.87 12.05 -15.46
N MET A 113 6.24 11.67 -16.69
CA MET A 113 7.49 10.98 -16.97
C MET A 113 8.66 11.95 -17.10
N ASP A 114 9.86 11.48 -16.79
CA ASP A 114 11.10 12.22 -17.04
C ASP A 114 11.92 11.59 -18.18
N THR A 115 13.12 12.14 -18.41
CA THR A 115 14.04 11.69 -19.45
C THR A 115 14.51 10.24 -19.29
N PHE A 116 14.28 9.60 -18.14
CA PHE A 116 14.58 8.19 -17.93
C PHE A 116 13.45 7.24 -18.38
N GLY A 117 12.37 7.79 -18.96
CA GLY A 117 11.34 6.99 -19.64
C GLY A 117 10.32 6.34 -18.70
N HIS A 118 10.23 6.83 -17.46
CA HIS A 118 9.25 6.40 -16.48
C HIS A 118 8.76 7.59 -15.65
N VAL A 119 7.70 7.39 -14.87
CA VAL A 119 7.16 8.40 -13.95
C VAL A 119 8.26 8.90 -13.02
N ASN A 120 8.46 10.21 -12.99
CA ASN A 120 9.45 10.84 -12.13
C ASN A 120 9.13 10.55 -10.65
N ASN A 121 10.17 10.31 -9.86
CA ASN A 121 10.02 9.95 -8.44
C ASN A 121 9.26 11.00 -7.61
N VAL A 122 9.37 12.30 -7.95
CA VAL A 122 8.65 13.38 -7.24
C VAL A 122 7.13 13.26 -7.39
N ASN A 123 6.64 12.73 -8.51
CA ASN A 123 5.21 12.61 -8.74
C ASN A 123 4.52 11.64 -7.76
N TYR A 124 5.24 10.63 -7.26
CA TYR A 124 4.68 9.73 -6.23
C TYR A 124 4.34 10.47 -4.93
N TYR A 125 5.16 11.44 -4.53
CA TYR A 125 4.86 12.27 -3.38
C TYR A 125 3.65 13.18 -3.62
N ARG A 126 3.48 13.70 -4.85
CA ARG A 126 2.30 14.49 -5.23
C ARG A 126 1.02 13.65 -5.23
N TYR A 127 1.10 12.40 -5.67
CA TYR A 127 -0.02 11.46 -5.61
C TYR A 127 -0.43 11.18 -4.17
N ALA A 128 0.56 10.90 -3.30
CA ALA A 128 0.32 10.67 -1.88
C ALA A 128 -0.26 11.91 -1.18
N GLU A 129 0.24 13.11 -1.50
CA GLU A 129 -0.31 14.36 -0.98
C GLU A 129 -1.78 14.56 -1.35
N SER A 130 -2.11 14.43 -2.63
CA SER A 130 -3.49 14.58 -3.12
C SER A 130 -4.43 13.55 -2.48
N ALA A 131 -3.97 12.30 -2.35
CA ALA A 131 -4.73 11.24 -1.70
C ALA A 131 -4.92 11.49 -0.20
N ARG A 132 -3.90 11.98 0.52
CA ARG A 132 -4.01 12.34 1.94
C ARG A 132 -5.01 13.48 2.16
N VAL A 133 -4.97 14.52 1.31
CA VAL A 133 -5.94 15.62 1.38
C VAL A 133 -7.36 15.09 1.20
N ASN A 134 -7.59 14.20 0.22
CA ASN A 134 -8.89 13.55 0.05
C ASN A 134 -9.28 12.72 1.28
N TRP A 135 -8.35 11.93 1.82
CA TRP A 135 -8.58 11.08 2.99
C TRP A 135 -9.03 11.90 4.21
N ILE A 136 -8.35 13.01 4.51
CA ILE A 136 -8.72 13.91 5.63
C ILE A 136 -10.05 14.62 5.34
N THR A 137 -10.21 15.18 4.14
CA THR A 137 -11.41 15.94 3.76
C THR A 137 -12.66 15.05 3.75
N ASN A 138 -12.50 13.77 3.46
CA ASN A 138 -13.60 12.80 3.49
C ASN A 138 -14.22 12.68 4.90
N PHE A 139 -13.45 12.89 5.97
CA PHE A 139 -14.03 12.94 7.32
C PHE A 139 -15.01 14.10 7.47
N ALA A 140 -14.63 15.30 7.04
CA ALA A 140 -15.48 16.49 7.11
C ALA A 140 -16.80 16.35 6.32
N VAL A 141 -16.74 15.70 5.16
CA VAL A 141 -17.86 15.69 4.22
C VAL A 141 -18.78 14.49 4.48
N HIS A 142 -18.23 13.31 4.76
CA HIS A 142 -18.98 12.05 4.65
C HIS A 142 -18.96 11.17 5.90
N VAL A 143 -17.94 11.27 6.77
CA VAL A 143 -17.77 10.32 7.89
C VAL A 143 -18.16 10.94 9.23
N ASP A 144 -17.82 12.20 9.47
CA ASP A 144 -18.04 12.90 10.73
C ASP A 144 -18.59 14.31 10.48
N PRO A 145 -19.86 14.41 10.02
CA PRO A 145 -20.47 15.70 9.70
C PRO A 145 -20.66 16.59 10.94
N ALA A 146 -20.68 16.01 12.15
CA ALA A 146 -20.81 16.74 13.41
C ALA A 146 -19.59 17.64 13.68
N HIS A 147 -18.40 17.22 13.25
CA HIS A 147 -17.16 18.00 13.39
C HIS A 147 -16.63 18.54 12.06
N ARG A 148 -17.52 18.77 11.09
CA ARG A 148 -17.15 19.18 9.72
C ARG A 148 -16.20 20.37 9.69
N GLU A 149 -16.50 21.43 10.45
CA GLU A 149 -15.67 22.65 10.44
C GLU A 149 -14.31 22.40 11.09
N GLN A 150 -14.24 21.62 12.18
CA GLN A 150 -12.97 21.24 12.79
C GLN A 150 -12.09 20.44 11.81
N TRP A 151 -12.67 19.49 11.06
CA TRP A 151 -11.94 18.75 10.02
C TRP A 151 -11.48 19.65 8.87
N ARG A 152 -12.28 20.64 8.46
CA ARG A 152 -11.88 21.63 7.44
C ARG A 152 -10.74 22.51 7.93
N GLU A 153 -10.80 22.93 9.20
CA GLU A 153 -9.78 23.78 9.80
C GLU A 153 -8.41 23.09 9.88
N LEU A 154 -8.36 21.76 10.06
CA LEU A 154 -7.11 20.97 10.02
C LEU A 154 -6.33 21.13 8.71
N MET A 155 -7.03 21.50 7.62
CA MET A 155 -6.46 21.75 6.30
C MET A 155 -6.16 23.24 6.04
N SER A 156 -6.16 24.06 7.09
CA SER A 156 -5.94 25.51 7.02
C SER A 156 -4.97 25.99 8.10
N PRO A 157 -4.32 27.14 7.94
CA PRO A 157 -3.44 27.70 8.97
C PRO A 157 -4.18 28.49 10.07
N LYS A 158 -5.51 28.31 10.22
CA LYS A 158 -6.34 29.17 11.10
C LYS A 158 -6.29 28.78 12.58
N SER A 159 -6.14 27.50 12.89
CA SER A 159 -6.23 26.98 14.26
C SER A 159 -5.24 25.82 14.45
N THR A 160 -5.73 24.61 14.65
CA THR A 160 -4.93 23.40 14.64
C THR A 160 -4.84 22.91 13.20
N GLY A 161 -3.64 22.54 12.74
CA GLY A 161 -3.48 21.91 11.44
C GLY A 161 -2.41 20.83 11.44
N LEU A 162 -2.23 20.25 10.26
CA LEU A 162 -1.41 19.06 10.06
C LEU A 162 -0.14 19.42 9.27
N ILE A 163 1.02 19.19 9.89
CA ILE A 163 2.32 19.47 9.27
C ILE A 163 3.05 18.15 9.03
N MET A 164 3.48 17.95 7.78
CA MET A 164 4.35 16.83 7.42
C MET A 164 5.73 17.01 8.06
N ARG A 165 6.10 16.14 9.01
CA ARG A 165 7.42 16.15 9.65
C ARG A 165 8.44 15.35 8.85
N SER A 166 8.05 14.19 8.32
CA SER A 166 8.92 13.40 7.45
C SER A 166 8.13 12.53 6.49
N LEU A 167 8.76 12.25 5.35
CA LEU A 167 8.18 11.48 4.25
C LEU A 167 9.27 10.57 3.68
N LYS A 168 8.97 9.27 3.59
CA LYS A 168 9.86 8.26 2.99
C LYS A 168 9.09 7.55 1.88
N ALA A 169 9.74 7.27 0.76
CA ALA A 169 9.17 6.46 -0.32
C ALA A 169 10.10 5.31 -0.70
N ASP A 170 9.53 4.11 -0.82
CA ASP A 170 10.18 2.92 -1.32
C ASP A 170 9.57 2.55 -2.69
N PHE A 171 10.27 2.89 -3.77
CA PHE A 171 9.87 2.61 -5.15
C PHE A 171 10.09 1.14 -5.50
N LYS A 172 9.07 0.47 -6.06
CA LYS A 172 9.09 -0.98 -6.31
C LYS A 172 9.39 -1.33 -7.76
N PHE A 173 9.00 -0.48 -8.71
CA PHE A 173 9.33 -0.61 -10.12
C PHE A 173 9.06 0.71 -10.89
N PRO A 174 9.71 0.92 -12.05
CA PRO A 174 9.45 2.08 -12.90
C PRO A 174 8.09 1.95 -13.60
N MET A 175 7.10 2.71 -13.14
CA MET A 175 5.78 2.83 -13.80
C MET A 175 5.87 3.78 -14.99
N VAL A 176 5.16 3.50 -16.07
CA VAL A 176 5.21 4.27 -17.32
C VAL A 176 3.81 4.74 -17.73
N TYR A 177 3.73 5.76 -18.59
CA TYR A 177 2.50 6.08 -19.30
C TYR A 177 2.29 5.11 -20.48
N PRO A 178 1.04 4.72 -20.79
CA PRO A 178 -0.20 4.98 -20.06
C PRO A 178 -0.42 3.99 -18.90
N ASP A 179 -0.88 4.50 -17.75
CA ASP A 179 -1.34 3.69 -16.62
C ASP A 179 -2.43 4.45 -15.84
N LYS A 180 -3.13 3.75 -14.94
CA LYS A 180 -4.01 4.34 -13.92
C LYS A 180 -3.50 3.98 -12.54
N ILE A 181 -3.64 4.90 -11.60
CA ILE A 181 -3.26 4.68 -10.21
C ILE A 181 -4.43 4.79 -9.26
N SER A 182 -4.37 3.98 -8.21
CA SER A 182 -5.14 4.22 -6.98
C SER A 182 -4.17 4.42 -5.82
N VAL A 183 -4.49 5.33 -4.92
CA VAL A 183 -3.63 5.72 -3.81
C VAL A 183 -4.44 5.75 -2.53
N TYR A 184 -4.00 4.99 -1.54
CA TYR A 184 -4.72 4.79 -0.28
C TYR A 184 -3.81 5.02 0.92
N HIS A 185 -4.42 5.51 2.00
CA HIS A 185 -3.77 5.72 3.29
C HIS A 185 -4.40 4.85 4.37
N ARG A 186 -3.59 4.41 5.32
CA ARG A 186 -4.03 3.77 6.56
C ARG A 186 -3.25 4.35 7.74
N LEU A 187 -3.86 4.35 8.92
CA LEU A 187 -3.13 4.54 10.17
C LEU A 187 -2.13 3.38 10.33
N ARG A 188 -0.86 3.71 10.57
CA ARG A 188 0.19 2.71 10.86
C ARG A 188 0.04 2.12 12.26
N THR A 189 -0.36 2.94 13.21
CA THR A 189 -0.54 2.58 14.62
C THR A 189 -1.86 3.12 15.13
N ARG A 190 -2.52 2.38 16.02
CA ARG A 190 -3.69 2.88 16.76
C ARG A 190 -3.25 4.09 17.61
N PRO A 191 -3.92 5.25 17.50
CA PRO A 191 -3.60 6.38 18.34
C PRO A 191 -4.19 6.17 19.73
N GLU A 192 -3.31 6.09 20.72
CA GLU A 192 -3.66 5.87 22.13
C GLU A 192 -2.76 6.74 23.01
N GLY A 193 -3.24 7.10 24.21
CA GLY A 193 -2.47 7.82 25.23
C GLY A 193 -3.27 8.89 25.97
N ASP A 194 -2.85 9.17 27.21
CA ASP A 194 -3.28 10.32 28.00
C ASP A 194 -2.04 11.03 28.58
N PRO A 195 -1.69 12.25 28.11
CA PRO A 195 -2.43 13.02 27.11
C PRO A 195 -2.33 12.40 25.71
N ALA A 196 -3.30 12.75 24.85
CA ALA A 196 -3.34 12.29 23.46
C ALA A 196 -2.04 12.65 22.70
N PRO A 197 -1.59 11.79 21.76
CA PRO A 197 -0.35 12.00 21.03
C PRO A 197 -0.39 13.29 20.20
N SER A 198 0.78 13.90 19.98
CA SER A 198 0.93 15.11 19.15
C SER A 198 1.32 14.83 17.70
N ALA A 199 1.36 13.56 17.31
CA ALA A 199 1.69 13.11 15.97
C ALA A 199 1.01 11.77 15.69
N PHE A 200 0.88 11.44 14.42
CA PHE A 200 0.42 10.14 13.96
C PHE A 200 1.13 9.76 12.66
N PHE A 201 1.11 8.47 12.35
CA PHE A 201 1.80 7.91 11.20
C PHE A 201 0.80 7.32 10.23
N LEU A 202 0.93 7.68 8.96
CA LEU A 202 0.19 7.03 7.88
C LEU A 202 1.13 6.18 7.04
N ASP A 203 0.65 5.00 6.68
CA ASP A 203 1.20 4.29 5.53
C ASP A 203 0.38 4.67 4.30
N CYS A 204 1.07 4.78 3.17
CA CYS A 204 0.46 5.02 1.88
C CYS A 204 0.96 4.02 0.86
N ILE A 205 0.06 3.57 -0.01
CA ILE A 205 0.39 2.75 -1.18
C ILE A 205 -0.06 3.45 -2.45
N VAL A 206 0.79 3.38 -3.48
CA VAL A 206 0.42 3.70 -4.87
C VAL A 206 0.31 2.38 -5.62
N LEU A 207 -0.89 2.09 -6.12
CA LEU A 207 -1.20 0.91 -6.92
C LEU A 207 -1.18 1.26 -8.40
N SER A 208 -0.43 0.51 -9.19
CA SER A 208 -0.54 0.51 -10.65
C SER A 208 -1.67 -0.42 -11.08
N HIS A 209 -2.58 0.06 -11.93
CA HIS A 209 -3.69 -0.73 -12.46
C HIS A 209 -3.23 -1.63 -13.61
N GLN A 210 -2.30 -1.16 -14.44
CA GLN A 210 -1.70 -1.95 -15.51
C GLN A 210 -0.97 -3.19 -14.96
N HIS A 211 -0.15 -3.00 -13.92
CA HIS A 211 0.63 -4.08 -13.32
C HIS A 211 -0.09 -4.82 -12.19
N ARG A 212 -1.24 -4.31 -11.72
CA ARG A 212 -2.05 -4.83 -10.60
C ARG A 212 -1.23 -5.14 -9.35
N ARG A 213 -0.31 -4.23 -9.01
CA ARG A 213 0.56 -4.35 -7.84
C ARG A 213 0.99 -2.96 -7.35
N ILE A 214 1.54 -2.94 -6.14
CA ILE A 214 2.07 -1.74 -5.50
C ILE A 214 3.33 -1.26 -6.23
N SER A 215 3.31 -0.04 -6.76
CA SER A 215 4.45 0.62 -7.41
C SER A 215 5.31 1.43 -6.44
N CYS A 216 4.70 1.98 -5.39
CA CYS A 216 5.40 2.70 -4.35
C CYS A 216 4.72 2.51 -2.99
N ARG A 217 5.53 2.40 -1.94
CA ARG A 217 5.07 2.49 -0.54
C ARG A 217 5.63 3.76 0.06
N LEU A 218 4.81 4.51 0.78
CA LEU A 218 5.23 5.70 1.48
C LEU A 218 4.91 5.60 2.97
N GLU A 219 5.76 6.24 3.77
CA GLU A 219 5.60 6.41 5.20
C GLU A 219 5.52 7.91 5.49
N GLU A 220 4.48 8.32 6.18
CA GLU A 220 4.17 9.72 6.45
C GLU A 220 4.11 9.95 7.97
N ASP A 221 4.93 10.87 8.45
CA ASP A 221 4.94 11.29 9.86
C ASP A 221 4.34 12.69 9.96
N ILE A 222 3.15 12.78 10.55
CA ILE A 222 2.33 13.98 10.56
C ILE A 222 2.21 14.48 11.99
N VAL A 223 2.55 15.75 12.19
CA VAL A 223 2.50 16.44 13.48
C VAL A 223 1.29 17.35 13.52
N ILE A 224 0.67 17.40 14.70
CA ILE A 224 -0.46 18.28 14.99
C ILE A 224 0.10 19.57 15.55
N TYR A 225 -0.19 20.68 14.87
CA TYR A 225 0.41 21.98 15.11
C TYR A 225 -0.66 23.02 15.39
N ASP A 226 -0.51 23.74 16.50
CA ASP A 226 -1.34 24.89 16.84
C ASP A 226 -0.70 26.15 16.25
N TYR A 227 -1.30 26.69 15.20
CA TYR A 227 -0.80 27.87 14.51
C TYR A 227 -0.90 29.15 15.35
N LYS A 228 -1.81 29.19 16.33
CA LYS A 228 -1.96 30.36 17.22
C LYS A 228 -0.86 30.38 18.29
N LYS A 229 -0.49 29.20 18.79
CA LYS A 229 0.60 29.05 19.77
C LYS A 229 1.98 28.92 19.13
N GLY A 230 2.06 28.64 17.83
CA GLY A 230 3.31 28.43 17.12
C GLY A 230 4.05 27.16 17.56
N GLY A 231 3.32 26.10 17.92
CA GLY A 231 3.92 24.89 18.51
C GLY A 231 3.11 23.62 18.31
N LYS A 232 3.74 22.48 18.61
CA LYS A 232 3.06 21.17 18.60
C LYS A 232 1.98 21.13 19.68
N THR A 233 0.88 20.46 19.38
CA THR A 233 -0.21 20.25 20.34
C THR A 233 -0.71 18.81 20.30
N SER A 234 -1.38 18.36 21.35
CA SER A 234 -2.03 17.06 21.40
C SER A 234 -3.17 16.96 20.38
N MET A 235 -3.43 15.73 19.93
CA MET A 235 -4.53 15.42 19.03
C MET A 235 -5.88 15.85 19.61
N PRO A 236 -6.72 16.57 18.85
CA PRO A 236 -8.07 16.90 19.29
C PRO A 236 -8.90 15.64 19.55
N GLY A 237 -9.79 15.68 20.56
CA GLY A 237 -10.59 14.52 20.97
C GLY A 237 -11.42 13.90 19.83
N PHE A 238 -12.12 14.73 19.04
CA PHE A 238 -12.90 14.25 17.89
C PHE A 238 -12.06 13.46 16.87
N MET A 239 -10.81 13.89 16.67
CA MET A 239 -9.86 13.25 15.75
C MET A 239 -9.37 11.92 16.32
N LEU A 240 -9.07 11.88 17.62
CA LEU A 240 -8.68 10.65 18.33
C LEU A 240 -9.79 9.59 18.25
N ASP A 241 -11.03 9.97 18.57
CA ASP A 241 -12.20 9.09 18.50
C ASP A 241 -12.43 8.56 17.09
N MET A 242 -12.29 9.43 16.08
CA MET A 242 -12.45 9.03 14.69
C MET A 242 -11.32 8.14 14.19
N PHE A 243 -10.09 8.35 14.65
CA PHE A 243 -8.97 7.50 14.29
C PHE A 243 -9.06 6.13 14.98
N ASP A 244 -9.55 6.04 16.21
CA ASP A 244 -9.85 4.75 16.86
C ASP A 244 -10.89 3.95 16.07
N LYS A 245 -11.99 4.60 15.65
CA LYS A 245 -13.00 3.98 14.78
C LYS A 245 -12.39 3.54 13.45
N THR A 246 -11.56 4.38 12.85
CA THR A 246 -10.88 4.07 11.59
C THR A 246 -9.96 2.88 11.75
N TRP A 247 -9.19 2.80 12.83
CA TRP A 247 -8.32 1.66 13.14
C TRP A 247 -9.10 0.34 13.17
N LYS A 248 -10.24 0.31 13.89
CA LYS A 248 -11.10 -0.88 13.96
C LYS A 248 -11.62 -1.30 12.58
N LEU A 249 -11.97 -0.33 11.72
CA LEU A 249 -12.37 -0.62 10.34
C LEU A 249 -11.21 -1.24 9.53
N GLN A 250 -9.96 -0.79 9.74
CA GLN A 250 -8.79 -1.38 9.08
C GLN A 250 -8.56 -2.84 9.49
N GLU A 251 -8.78 -3.16 10.77
CA GLU A 251 -8.69 -4.54 11.28
C GLU A 251 -9.78 -5.43 10.66
N GLN A 252 -11.01 -4.94 10.62
CA GLN A 252 -12.13 -5.64 9.98
C GLN A 252 -11.87 -5.87 8.47
N GLU A 253 -11.34 -4.87 7.78
CA GLU A 253 -11.01 -4.97 6.37
C GLU A 253 -9.87 -5.97 6.13
N THR A 254 -8.86 -5.99 7.01
CA THR A 254 -7.78 -6.99 6.97
C THR A 254 -8.34 -8.41 7.06
N LEU A 255 -9.22 -8.65 8.03
CA LEU A 255 -9.86 -9.95 8.19
C LEU A 255 -10.70 -10.32 6.95
N ARG A 256 -11.57 -9.42 6.48
CA ARG A 256 -12.41 -9.64 5.29
C ARG A 256 -11.57 -10.02 4.07
N ALA A 257 -10.57 -9.20 3.74
CA ALA A 257 -9.76 -9.38 2.55
C ALA A 257 -8.92 -10.66 2.63
N ARG A 258 -8.27 -10.94 3.76
CA ARG A 258 -7.44 -12.14 3.90
C ARG A 258 -8.26 -13.42 3.90
N THR A 259 -9.43 -13.43 4.54
CA THR A 259 -10.36 -14.56 4.45
C THR A 259 -10.82 -14.79 3.02
N ARG A 260 -11.14 -13.72 2.28
CA ARG A 260 -11.51 -13.83 0.86
C ARG A 260 -10.35 -14.37 0.02
N ILE A 261 -9.12 -13.90 0.23
CA ILE A 261 -7.94 -14.39 -0.50
C ILE A 261 -7.63 -15.85 -0.17
N ALA A 262 -7.70 -16.24 1.11
CA ALA A 262 -7.52 -17.64 1.53
C ALA A 262 -8.52 -18.56 0.82
N GLY A 263 -9.80 -18.20 0.77
CA GLY A 263 -10.81 -18.96 0.04
C GLY A 263 -10.55 -19.09 -1.47
N LEU A 264 -9.96 -18.07 -2.10
CA LEU A 264 -9.55 -18.16 -3.50
C LEU A 264 -8.35 -19.11 -3.69
N LEU A 265 -7.37 -19.04 -2.79
CA LEU A 265 -6.20 -19.93 -2.81
C LEU A 265 -6.61 -21.39 -2.61
N ASP A 266 -7.50 -21.66 -1.66
CA ASP A 266 -8.04 -23.00 -1.37
C ASP A 266 -8.85 -23.54 -2.55
N SER A 267 -9.66 -22.68 -3.19
CA SER A 267 -10.41 -23.04 -4.40
C SER A 267 -9.48 -23.49 -5.53
N VAL A 268 -8.36 -22.80 -5.72
CA VAL A 268 -7.38 -23.12 -6.76
C VAL A 268 -6.58 -24.36 -6.39
N GLU A 269 -6.21 -24.53 -5.13
CA GLU A 269 -5.53 -25.76 -4.68
C GLU A 269 -6.42 -26.99 -4.88
N ARG A 270 -7.73 -26.87 -4.60
CA ARG A 270 -8.68 -27.94 -4.89
C ARG A 270 -8.76 -28.24 -6.38
N LEU A 271 -8.86 -27.20 -7.21
CA LEU A 271 -8.86 -27.34 -8.67
C LEU A 271 -7.59 -28.05 -9.17
N GLU A 272 -6.42 -27.73 -8.62
CA GLU A 272 -5.16 -28.40 -8.98
C GLU A 272 -5.20 -29.89 -8.63
N ARG A 273 -5.67 -30.26 -7.43
CA ARG A 273 -5.82 -31.66 -6.98
C ARG A 273 -6.82 -32.44 -7.84
N GLU A 274 -7.85 -31.79 -8.35
CA GLU A 274 -8.86 -32.40 -9.22
C GLU A 274 -8.46 -32.47 -10.70
N THR A 275 -7.33 -31.85 -11.08
CA THR A 275 -6.84 -31.78 -12.46
C THR A 275 -5.49 -32.48 -12.63
N TRP A 276 -4.38 -31.74 -12.52
CA TRP A 276 -3.03 -32.23 -12.80
C TRP A 276 -2.31 -32.77 -11.57
N ASN A 277 -2.70 -32.36 -10.36
CA ASN A 277 -2.01 -32.71 -9.12
C ASN A 277 -2.66 -33.93 -8.44
N ARG A 278 -2.82 -35.02 -9.20
CA ARG A 278 -3.27 -36.33 -8.70
C ARG A 278 -2.44 -37.47 -9.32
N PRO A 279 -2.29 -38.62 -8.63
CA PRO A 279 -1.41 -39.70 -9.08
C PRO A 279 -1.77 -40.30 -10.45
N ASP A 280 -3.04 -40.22 -10.83
CA ASP A 280 -3.64 -40.78 -12.04
C ASP A 280 -3.92 -39.72 -13.13
N ALA A 281 -3.31 -38.53 -13.02
CA ALA A 281 -3.54 -37.44 -13.95
C ALA A 281 -2.99 -37.77 -15.34
N VAL A 282 -3.87 -37.79 -16.35
CA VAL A 282 -3.52 -37.87 -17.77
C VAL A 282 -3.89 -36.55 -18.43
N GLU A 283 -2.93 -35.97 -19.14
CA GLU A 283 -3.11 -34.70 -19.85
C GLU A 283 -4.10 -34.87 -21.01
N ASP A 284 -5.09 -33.97 -21.09
CA ASP A 284 -6.02 -33.95 -22.22
C ASP A 284 -5.34 -33.29 -23.42
N MET A 285 -4.86 -34.11 -24.34
CA MET A 285 -4.19 -33.66 -25.56
C MET A 285 -5.15 -33.13 -26.64
N GLY A 286 -6.43 -32.89 -26.31
CA GLY A 286 -7.39 -32.33 -27.27
C GLY A 286 -7.61 -33.27 -28.44
N GLY A 287 -8.02 -34.51 -28.16
CA GLY A 287 -8.38 -35.45 -29.21
C GLY A 287 -9.60 -34.95 -29.98
N ALA A 288 -9.41 -34.55 -31.24
CA ALA A 288 -10.50 -34.36 -32.18
C ALA A 288 -11.31 -35.65 -32.23
N LYS A 289 -12.48 -35.68 -31.57
CA LYS A 289 -13.43 -36.76 -31.74
C LYS A 289 -13.88 -36.69 -33.20
N GLY A 290 -13.28 -37.54 -34.03
CA GLY A 290 -13.68 -37.74 -35.41
C GLY A 290 -15.17 -38.04 -35.44
N GLY A 291 -15.92 -37.18 -36.12
CA GLY A 291 -17.31 -37.46 -36.46
C GLY A 291 -17.35 -38.70 -37.34
N GLN A 292 -18.06 -39.72 -36.86
CA GLN A 292 -18.73 -40.71 -37.71
C GLN A 292 -20.21 -40.35 -37.75
#